data_AF-Q9ZRU4-F1
#
_entry.id   AF-Q9ZRU4-F1
#
_cell.length_a   1.000
_cell.length_b   1.000
_cell.length_c   1.000
_cell.angle_alpha   90.00
_cell.angle_beta   90.00
_cell.angle_gamma   90.00
#
_symmetry.space_group_name_H-M   'P 1'
#
loop_
_entity.id
_entity.type
_entity.pdbx_description
1 polymer ?
#
loop_
_entity_poly.entity_id
_entity_poly.type
_entity_poly.pdbx_seq_one_letter_code
_entity_poly.pdbx_strand_id
1 'polypeptide(L)'
;PKCAHHNNHHEGFMNFIHRDEEVNYFPSRHDPVRHAERFPTPPAALSGKRERCIRPKENNFKQPGERYRTWAPDRQDRFARRWIEALSDPRVTHEVRSIWISYWSQADRSLGQKIASHLNMRPSI
;
A
#
# COMPACT_ATOMS: atom_id res chain seq x y z
N PRO A 1 3.31 -25.77 -1.27
CA PRO A 1 1.92 -26.08 -1.70
C PRO A 1 1.60 -27.53 -1.29
N LYS A 2 0.32 -27.88 -1.08
CA LYS A 2 -0.07 -29.28 -0.74
C LYS A 2 -0.17 -30.20 -1.95
N CYS A 3 -0.37 -29.64 -3.14
CA CYS A 3 -0.30 -30.38 -4.40
C CYS A 3 1.15 -30.64 -4.79
N ALA A 4 1.37 -31.66 -5.63
CA ALA A 4 2.66 -31.90 -6.27
C ALA A 4 3.15 -30.62 -6.96
N HIS A 5 4.43 -30.32 -6.78
CA HIS A 5 5.06 -29.12 -7.30
C HIS A 5 6.24 -29.53 -8.18
N HIS A 6 6.15 -29.17 -9.46
CA HIS A 6 7.18 -29.42 -10.45
C HIS A 6 7.48 -28.14 -11.22
N ASN A 7 8.75 -27.73 -11.27
CA ASN A 7 9.24 -26.60 -12.07
C ASN A 7 10.72 -26.84 -12.40
N ASN A 8 11.32 -25.92 -13.15
CA ASN A 8 12.70 -26.07 -13.62
C ASN A 8 13.67 -25.09 -12.94
N HIS A 9 13.29 -24.54 -11.78
CA HIS A 9 14.15 -23.60 -11.04
C HIS A 9 15.09 -24.39 -10.12
N HIS A 10 16.40 -24.22 -10.32
CA HIS A 10 17.47 -24.87 -9.54
C HIS A 10 18.28 -23.81 -8.77
N GLU A 11 19.06 -24.27 -7.80
CA GLU A 11 19.98 -23.44 -6.99
C GLU A 11 19.28 -22.38 -6.12
N GLY A 12 20.04 -21.36 -5.71
CA GLY A 12 19.59 -20.30 -4.79
C GLY A 12 20.18 -20.47 -3.40
N PHE A 13 20.36 -19.34 -2.70
CA PHE A 13 20.87 -19.36 -1.33
C PHE A 13 19.94 -20.16 -0.43
N MET A 14 20.49 -21.13 0.31
CA MET A 14 19.75 -22.04 1.19
C MET A 14 18.69 -22.87 0.45
N ASN A 15 19.04 -23.40 -0.73
CA ASN A 15 18.20 -24.39 -1.40
C ASN A 15 18.34 -25.75 -0.73
N PHE A 16 17.31 -26.14 0.02
CA PHE A 16 17.21 -27.42 0.71
C PHE A 16 16.55 -28.52 -0.12
N ILE A 17 16.02 -28.18 -1.30
CA ILE A 17 15.35 -29.13 -2.18
C ILE A 17 16.43 -29.88 -2.94
N HIS A 18 16.66 -31.13 -2.56
CA HIS A 18 17.53 -32.02 -3.32
C HIS A 18 16.87 -32.35 -4.67
N ARG A 19 17.65 -32.17 -5.75
CA ARG A 19 17.25 -32.42 -7.13
C ARG A 19 18.38 -33.11 -7.84
N ASP A 20 18.08 -34.28 -8.40
CA ASP A 20 19.02 -35.10 -9.16
C ASP A 20 18.73 -35.06 -10.66
N GLU A 21 17.74 -34.27 -11.10
CA GLU A 21 17.40 -34.14 -12.50
C GLU A 21 18.46 -33.34 -13.27
N GLU A 22 18.97 -33.90 -14.37
CA GLU A 22 19.92 -33.22 -15.27
C GLU A 22 19.24 -32.15 -16.15
N VAL A 23 17.92 -32.26 -16.34
CA VAL A 23 17.14 -31.39 -17.24
C VAL A 23 16.42 -30.32 -16.43
N ASN A 24 16.90 -29.08 -16.54
CA ASN A 24 16.32 -27.90 -15.86
C ASN A 24 15.78 -26.85 -16.87
N TYR A 25 15.37 -27.28 -18.06
CA TYR A 25 14.83 -26.41 -19.11
C TYR A 25 13.58 -27.04 -19.74
N PHE A 26 12.71 -26.21 -20.30
CA PHE A 26 11.49 -26.65 -20.96
C PHE A 26 11.24 -25.81 -22.22
N PRO A 27 10.86 -26.41 -23.36
CA PRO A 27 10.60 -27.84 -23.58
C PRO A 27 11.89 -28.67 -23.70
N SER A 28 11.82 -29.96 -23.34
CA SER A 28 12.92 -30.93 -23.49
C SER A 28 12.41 -32.21 -24.13
N ARG A 29 13.27 -32.88 -24.91
CA ARG A 29 12.99 -34.22 -25.46
C ARG A 29 13.22 -35.34 -24.44
N HIS A 30 13.97 -35.05 -23.38
CA HIS A 30 14.44 -36.03 -22.39
C HIS A 30 13.61 -36.01 -21.11
N ASP A 31 12.85 -34.94 -20.88
CA ASP A 31 11.95 -34.80 -19.75
C ASP A 31 10.50 -34.72 -20.26
N PRO A 32 9.61 -35.68 -19.89
CA PRO A 32 8.25 -35.77 -20.41
C PRO A 32 7.26 -34.77 -19.78
N VAL A 33 7.74 -33.84 -18.95
CA VAL A 33 6.88 -32.82 -18.33
C VAL A 33 6.15 -31.98 -19.38
N ARG A 34 5.00 -31.43 -19.00
CA ARG A 34 4.16 -30.60 -19.87
C ARG A 34 3.67 -29.36 -19.14
N HIS A 35 3.24 -28.36 -19.90
CA HIS A 35 2.50 -27.24 -19.31
C HIS A 35 1.26 -27.74 -18.58
N ALA A 36 0.97 -27.13 -17.43
CA ALA A 36 -0.27 -27.36 -16.71
C ALA A 36 -1.49 -27.02 -17.59
N GLU A 37 -2.62 -27.67 -17.33
CA GLU A 37 -3.87 -27.36 -17.99
C GLU A 37 -4.23 -25.88 -17.75
N ARG A 38 -4.72 -25.22 -18.80
CA ARG A 38 -5.16 -23.83 -18.67
C ARG A 38 -6.42 -23.79 -17.84
N PHE A 39 -6.33 -23.23 -16.65
CA PHE A 39 -7.51 -22.74 -15.94
C PHE A 39 -7.93 -21.40 -16.56
N PRO A 40 -9.24 -21.15 -16.71
CA PRO A 40 -9.73 -19.96 -17.39
C PRO A 40 -9.30 -18.71 -16.62
N THR A 41 -8.31 -18.00 -17.14
CA THR A 41 -8.00 -16.63 -16.74
C THR A 41 -8.86 -15.71 -17.60
N PRO A 42 -9.83 -14.97 -17.02
CA PRO A 42 -10.68 -14.09 -17.79
C PRO A 42 -9.82 -13.03 -18.51
N PRO A 43 -9.99 -12.84 -19.83
CA PRO A 43 -9.25 -11.79 -20.53
C PRO A 43 -9.68 -10.42 -19.98
N ALA A 44 -8.71 -9.57 -19.67
CA ALA A 44 -8.99 -8.20 -19.26
C ALA A 44 -9.31 -7.35 -20.49
N ALA A 45 -10.43 -6.63 -20.48
CA ALA A 45 -10.70 -5.58 -21.45
C ALA A 45 -9.76 -4.39 -21.14
N LEU A 46 -8.86 -4.08 -22.07
CA LEU A 46 -7.90 -2.99 -21.91
C LEU A 46 -8.36 -1.76 -22.70
N SER A 47 -8.24 -0.60 -22.06
CA SER A 47 -8.53 0.71 -22.67
C SER A 47 -7.46 1.73 -22.26
N GLY A 48 -7.17 2.69 -23.13
CA GLY A 48 -6.21 3.76 -22.86
C GLY A 48 -4.84 3.53 -23.49
N LYS A 49 -3.82 4.26 -23.00
CA LYS A 49 -2.44 4.19 -23.49
C LYS A 49 -1.52 3.74 -22.36
N ARG A 50 -0.40 3.11 -22.71
CA ARG A 50 0.65 2.75 -21.74
C ARG A 50 1.45 4.01 -21.38
N GLU A 51 1.16 4.58 -20.22
CA GLU A 51 1.79 5.81 -19.74
C GLU A 51 2.06 5.76 -18.23
N ARG A 52 2.93 6.68 -17.76
CA ARG A 52 3.11 6.95 -16.34
C ARG A 52 2.30 8.20 -16.00
N CYS A 53 1.10 8.02 -15.48
CA CYS A 53 0.22 9.13 -15.10
C CYS A 53 -0.40 8.90 -13.71
N ILE A 54 -0.80 9.99 -13.08
CA ILE A 54 -1.60 9.95 -11.84
C ILE A 54 -3.04 9.61 -12.22
N ARG A 55 -3.72 8.80 -11.40
CA ARG A 55 -5.11 8.43 -11.62
C ARG A 55 -6.01 9.69 -11.54
N PRO A 56 -6.95 9.90 -12.48
CA PRO A 56 -7.80 11.11 -12.47
C PRO A 56 -8.66 11.30 -11.21
N LYS A 57 -9.25 10.22 -10.67
CA LYS A 57 -10.10 10.26 -9.47
C LYS A 57 -9.31 9.86 -8.23
N GLU A 58 -8.44 10.73 -7.74
CA GLU A 58 -7.64 10.47 -6.54
C GLU A 58 -8.49 10.45 -5.27
N ASN A 59 -9.29 11.51 -5.05
CA ASN A 59 -10.19 11.63 -3.90
C ASN A 59 -9.52 11.30 -2.54
N ASN A 60 -8.33 11.86 -2.33
CA ASN A 60 -7.41 11.47 -1.26
C ASN A 60 -7.96 11.69 0.17
N PHE A 61 -8.97 12.56 0.35
CA PHE A 61 -9.38 13.02 1.68
C PHE A 61 -10.78 12.57 2.13
N LYS A 62 -11.66 12.18 1.20
CA LYS A 62 -13.05 11.82 1.53
C LYS A 62 -13.14 10.60 2.44
N GLN A 63 -12.54 9.48 2.03
CA GLN A 63 -12.64 8.22 2.79
C GLN A 63 -11.93 8.31 4.17
N PRO A 64 -10.74 8.94 4.30
CA PRO A 64 -10.14 9.20 5.61
C PRO A 64 -11.04 10.03 6.54
N GLY A 65 -11.68 11.07 6.01
CA GLY A 65 -12.63 11.90 6.77
C GLY A 65 -13.85 11.12 7.25
N GLU A 66 -14.47 10.35 6.35
CA GLU A 66 -15.59 9.45 6.68
C GLU A 66 -15.18 8.45 7.76
N ARG A 67 -13.98 7.85 7.63
CA ARG A 67 -13.45 6.92 8.61
C ARG A 67 -13.27 7.57 9.98
N TYR A 68 -12.72 8.78 10.05
CA TYR A 68 -12.55 9.51 11.30
C TYR A 68 -13.88 9.77 12.00
N ARG A 69 -14.91 10.20 11.26
CA ARG A 69 -16.25 10.48 11.80
C ARG A 69 -16.97 9.25 12.33
N THR A 70 -16.59 8.05 11.88
CA THR A 70 -17.18 6.79 12.40
C THR A 70 -16.63 6.37 13.76
N TRP A 71 -15.57 7.00 14.26
CA TRP A 71 -14.99 6.65 15.55
C TRP A 71 -15.74 7.28 16.71
N ALA A 72 -15.82 6.53 17.82
CA ALA A 72 -16.23 7.10 19.09
C ALA A 72 -15.28 8.24 19.54
N PRO A 73 -15.76 9.23 20.31
CA PRO A 73 -14.99 10.42 20.67
C PRO A 73 -13.64 10.10 21.36
N ASP A 74 -13.60 9.10 22.23
CA ASP A 74 -12.38 8.65 22.91
C ASP A 74 -11.29 8.19 21.93
N ARG A 75 -11.70 7.54 20.84
CA ARG A 75 -10.79 7.07 19.78
C ARG A 75 -10.33 8.22 18.89
N GLN A 76 -11.22 9.17 18.58
CA GLN A 76 -10.85 10.40 17.86
C GLN A 76 -9.78 11.18 18.63
N ASP A 77 -9.92 11.27 19.95
CA ASP A 77 -8.98 11.96 20.83
C ASP A 77 -7.62 11.26 20.93
N ARG A 78 -7.61 9.93 21.03
CA ARG A 78 -6.36 9.16 20.99
C ARG A 78 -5.64 9.32 19.65
N PHE A 79 -6.38 9.34 18.55
CA PHE A 79 -5.81 9.53 17.23
C PHE A 79 -5.20 10.94 17.07
N ALA A 80 -5.92 11.98 17.47
CA ALA A 80 -5.42 13.34 17.43
C ALA A 80 -4.14 13.50 18.28
N ARG A 81 -4.11 12.92 19.49
CA ARG A 81 -2.93 12.94 20.36
C ARG A 81 -1.68 12.35 19.71
N ARG A 82 -1.80 11.20 19.03
CA ARG A 82 -0.66 10.59 18.32
C ARG A 82 -0.10 11.49 17.22
N TRP A 83 -0.96 12.19 16.49
CA TRP A 83 -0.52 13.14 15.47
C TRP A 83 0.12 14.38 16.07
N ILE A 84 -0.41 14.89 17.18
CA ILE A 84 0.19 16.00 17.91
C ILE A 84 1.59 15.62 18.39
N GLU A 85 1.75 14.45 19.02
CA GLU A 85 3.06 13.93 19.46
C GLU A 85 4.04 13.81 18.29
N ALA A 86 3.62 13.20 17.18
CA ALA A 86 4.46 13.04 16.00
C ALA A 86 4.89 14.36 15.36
N LEU A 87 3.97 15.33 15.25
CA LEU A 87 4.25 16.64 14.65
C LEU A 87 4.98 17.60 15.60
N SER A 88 5.03 17.30 16.90
CA SER A 88 5.77 18.07 17.90
C SER A 88 7.26 17.72 17.92
N ASP A 89 7.69 16.67 17.24
CA ASP A 89 9.10 16.28 17.20
C ASP A 89 9.96 17.43 16.62
N PRO A 90 11.09 17.77 17.28
CA PRO A 90 11.93 18.91 16.88
C PRO A 90 12.52 18.78 15.48
N ARG A 91 12.61 17.56 14.93
CA ARG A 91 13.11 17.30 13.57
C ARG A 91 12.05 17.62 12.50
N VAL A 92 10.78 17.75 12.88
CA VAL A 92 9.71 18.07 11.94
C VAL A 92 9.72 19.57 11.66
N THR A 93 9.99 19.92 10.41
CA THR A 93 10.01 21.32 9.96
C THR A 93 8.61 21.94 9.99
N HIS A 94 8.56 23.27 10.09
CA HIS A 94 7.30 24.00 10.04
C HIS A 94 6.50 23.73 8.74
N GLU A 95 7.20 23.58 7.61
CA GLU A 95 6.61 23.23 6.32
C GLU A 95 5.89 21.87 6.38
N VAL A 96 6.56 20.85 6.89
CA VAL A 96 5.98 19.50 7.02
C VAL A 96 4.75 19.52 7.94
N ARG A 97 4.81 20.25 9.06
CA ARG A 97 3.63 20.40 9.94
C ARG A 97 2.46 21.06 9.22
N SER A 98 2.73 22.13 8.46
CA SER A 98 1.71 22.86 7.69
C SER A 98 1.03 21.96 6.66
N ILE A 99 1.81 21.18 5.91
CA ILE A 99 1.29 20.22 4.91
C ILE A 99 0.38 19.19 5.59
N TRP A 100 0.82 18.58 6.70
CA TRP A 100 0.01 17.58 7.41
C TRP A 100 -1.27 18.18 8.00
N ILE A 101 -1.20 19.38 8.58
CA ILE A 101 -2.40 20.07 9.09
C ILE A 101 -3.38 20.37 7.94
N SER A 102 -2.88 20.77 6.77
CA SER A 102 -3.71 20.99 5.58
C SER A 102 -4.43 19.69 5.16
N TYR A 103 -3.70 18.58 5.08
CA TYR A 103 -4.29 17.27 4.73
C TYR A 103 -5.33 16.80 5.75
N TRP A 104 -5.06 16.94 7.04
CA TRP A 104 -6.04 16.58 8.07
C TRP A 104 -7.27 17.48 8.03
N SER A 105 -7.10 18.77 7.72
CA SER A 105 -8.21 19.72 7.56
C SER A 105 -9.07 19.41 6.34
N GLN A 106 -8.45 18.96 5.23
CA GLN A 106 -9.17 18.50 4.04
C GLN A 106 -9.95 17.20 4.28
N ALA A 107 -9.41 16.31 5.12
CA ALA A 107 -10.11 15.08 5.51
C ALA A 107 -11.27 15.38 6.48
N ASP A 108 -11.01 16.11 7.56
CA ASP A 108 -12.02 16.55 8.51
C ASP A 108 -11.62 17.87 9.20
N ARG A 109 -12.50 18.86 9.12
CA ARG A 109 -12.23 20.21 9.66
C ARG A 109 -11.98 20.19 11.16
N SER A 110 -12.72 19.37 11.92
CA SER A 110 -12.58 19.31 13.38
C SER A 110 -11.26 18.69 13.79
N LEU A 111 -10.81 17.65 13.07
CA LEU A 111 -9.51 17.01 13.28
C LEU A 111 -8.35 17.98 13.00
N GLY A 112 -8.37 18.62 11.84
CA GLY A 112 -7.34 19.58 11.45
C GLY A 112 -7.21 20.75 12.45
N GLN A 113 -8.35 21.30 12.88
CA GLN A 113 -8.39 22.35 13.91
C GLN A 113 -7.82 21.87 15.25
N LYS A 114 -8.23 20.68 15.72
CA LYS A 114 -7.75 20.12 17.00
C LYS A 114 -6.25 19.95 17.04
N ILE A 115 -5.64 19.49 15.94
CA ILE A 115 -4.19 19.33 15.83
C ILE A 115 -3.51 20.70 15.72
N ALA A 116 -4.01 21.61 14.87
CA ALA A 116 -3.42 22.93 14.64
C ALA A 116 -3.40 23.79 15.91
N SER A 117 -4.50 23.82 16.67
CA SER A 117 -4.60 24.55 17.93
C SER A 117 -3.58 24.07 18.96
N HIS A 118 -3.30 22.77 19.03
CA HIS A 118 -2.35 22.21 19.99
C HIS A 118 -0.89 22.50 19.62
N LEU A 119 -0.61 22.76 18.33
CA LEU A 119 0.72 23.10 17.82
C LEU A 119 0.93 24.61 17.70
N ASN A 120 -0.02 25.45 18.15
CA ASN A 120 -0.04 26.90 18.00
C ASN A 120 0.13 27.37 16.55
N MET A 121 -0.35 26.58 15.58
CA MET A 121 -0.29 26.90 14.16
C MET A 121 -1.61 27.50 13.71
N ARG A 122 -1.55 28.59 12.93
CA ARG A 122 -2.76 29.15 12.30
C ARG A 122 -3.23 28.18 11.21
N PRO A 123 -4.51 27.77 11.18
CA PRO A 123 -5.03 27.02 10.05
C PRO A 123 -5.01 27.94 8.83
N SER A 124 -4.12 27.72 7.86
CA SER A 124 -4.25 28.31 6.53
C SER A 124 -5.30 27.48 5.79
N ILE A 125 -6.54 27.97 5.81
CA ILE A 125 -7.62 27.45 4.97
C ILE A 125 -7.45 28.06 3.58
#